data_AF-A0A7Z7QND9-F1
#
_entry.id   AF-A0A7Z7QND9-F1
#
_cell.length_a   1.000
_cell.length_b   1.000
_cell.length_c   1.000
_cell.angle_alpha   90.00
_cell.angle_beta   90.00
_cell.angle_gamma   90.00
#
_symmetry.space_group_name_H-M   'P 1'
#
loop_
_entity.id
_entity.type
_entity.pdbx_description
1 polymer ?
#
loop_
_entity_poly.entity_id
_entity_poly.type
_entity_poly.pdbx_seq_one_letter_code
_entity_poly.pdbx_strand_id
1 'polypeptide(L)'
;MTYEWVIIGGGVQATTIALQLRSLGLPKEQLKMIDPHERLLGQFEMQTGRIGMPYLRSPLVHHCHPEPFDLKKFAKKEGYVQAMIGQYQRPRLDMFFDHTRYWIDAYELETCHICQKARHLCQCDTLWEIELEDGQKN
;
A
#
# COMPACT_ATOMS: atom_id res chain seq x y z
N MET A 1 5.15 7.35 21.35
CA MET A 1 4.25 8.37 20.78
C MET A 1 2.89 7.70 20.62
N THR A 2 1.79 8.43 20.44
CA THR A 2 0.47 7.82 20.23
C THR A 2 -0.04 8.19 18.85
N TYR A 3 -0.59 7.21 18.14
CA TYR A 3 -1.14 7.34 16.80
C TYR A 3 -2.61 6.93 16.81
N GLU A 4 -3.44 7.59 16.01
CA GLU A 4 -4.84 7.19 15.83
C GLU A 4 -4.95 5.85 15.10
N TRP A 5 -4.10 5.64 14.08
CA TRP A 5 -4.09 4.42 13.28
C TRP A 5 -2.67 3.86 13.11
N VAL A 6 -2.53 2.57 13.39
CA VAL A 6 -1.33 1.79 13.04
C VAL A 6 -1.76 0.58 12.21
N ILE A 7 -1.13 0.42 11.04
CA ILE A 7 -1.33 -0.70 10.13
C ILE A 7 -0.11 -1.61 10.21
N ILE A 8 -0.32 -2.90 10.51
CA ILE A 8 0.75 -3.90 10.49
C ILE A 8 0.75 -4.59 9.12
N GLY A 9 1.84 -4.41 8.38
CA GLY A 9 2.05 -4.83 7.00
C GLY A 9 2.08 -3.64 6.03
N GLY A 10 2.73 -3.84 4.89
CA GLY A 10 2.91 -2.86 3.82
C GLY A 10 2.54 -3.39 2.44
N GLY A 11 1.76 -4.48 2.38
CA GLY A 11 1.26 -5.06 1.12
C GLY A 11 0.06 -4.31 0.55
N VAL A 12 -0.52 -4.85 -0.55
CA VAL A 12 -1.61 -4.21 -1.31
C VAL A 12 -2.76 -3.74 -0.41
N GLN A 13 -3.23 -4.59 0.51
CA GLN A 13 -4.33 -4.25 1.41
C GLN A 13 -3.98 -3.11 2.37
N ALA A 14 -2.78 -3.13 2.95
CA ALA A 14 -2.31 -2.09 3.86
C ALA A 14 -2.21 -0.74 3.14
N THR A 15 -1.65 -0.74 1.93
CA THR A 15 -1.56 0.47 1.09
C THR A 15 -2.95 0.98 0.69
N THR A 16 -3.90 0.11 0.34
CA THR A 16 -5.29 0.51 0.06
C THR A 16 -5.93 1.20 1.27
N ILE A 17 -5.80 0.62 2.47
CA ILE A 17 -6.36 1.18 3.70
C ILE A 17 -5.70 2.54 4.01
N ALA A 18 -4.37 2.61 3.92
CA ALA A 18 -3.63 3.84 4.18
C ALA A 18 -4.03 4.97 3.22
N LEU A 19 -4.13 4.69 1.91
CA LEU A 19 -4.59 5.66 0.92
C LEU A 19 -6.03 6.11 1.21
N GLN A 20 -6.92 5.19 1.58
CA GLN A 20 -8.29 5.53 1.95
C GLN A 20 -8.32 6.46 3.17
N LEU A 21 -7.63 6.12 4.25
CA LEU A 21 -7.57 6.95 5.47
C LEU A 21 -7.02 8.35 5.17
N ARG A 22 -5.93 8.45 4.40
CA ARG A 22 -5.36 9.73 3.99
C ARG A 22 -6.30 10.53 3.09
N SER A 23 -7.02 9.87 2.18
CA SER A 23 -8.03 10.52 1.32
C SER A 23 -9.22 11.08 2.10
N LEU A 24 -9.55 10.49 3.26
CA LEU A 24 -10.58 10.96 4.17
C LEU A 24 -10.10 12.07 5.12
N GLY A 25 -8.81 12.42 5.08
CA GLY A 25 -8.24 13.54 5.83
C GLY A 25 -7.49 13.15 7.11
N LEU A 26 -7.24 11.87 7.39
CA LEU A 26 -6.40 11.46 8.52
C LEU A 26 -5.00 12.07 8.36
N PRO A 27 -4.45 12.87 9.30
CA PRO A 27 -3.10 13.44 9.20
C PRO A 27 -2.00 12.36 9.13
N LYS A 28 -0.90 12.61 8.41
CA LYS A 28 0.18 11.62 8.25
C LYS A 28 0.89 11.33 9.57
N GLU A 29 0.91 12.32 10.46
CA GLU A 29 1.48 12.21 11.80
C GLU A 29 0.67 11.26 12.71
N GLN A 30 -0.59 10.99 12.36
CA GLN A 30 -1.50 10.09 13.07
C GLN A 30 -1.59 8.69 12.44
N LEU A 31 -0.83 8.44 11.37
CA LEU A 31 -0.79 7.16 10.67
C LEU A 31 0.62 6.56 10.75
N LYS A 32 0.71 5.28 11.13
CA LYS A 32 1.93 4.49 10.94
C LYS A 32 1.66 3.16 10.23
N MET A 33 2.61 2.75 9.41
CA MET A 33 2.60 1.47 8.70
C MET A 33 3.87 0.71 9.07
N ILE A 34 3.75 -0.44 9.72
CA ILE A 34 4.88 -1.25 10.16
C ILE A 34 5.05 -2.41 9.18
N ASP A 35 6.10 -2.41 8.37
CA ASP A 35 6.40 -3.49 7.43
C ASP A 35 7.90 -3.76 7.40
N PRO A 36 8.35 -5.03 7.41
CA PRO A 36 9.78 -5.34 7.47
C PRO A 36 10.52 -5.12 6.14
N HIS A 37 9.83 -4.86 5.03
CA HIS A 37 10.48 -4.58 3.74
C HIS A 37 10.79 -3.09 3.63
N GLU A 38 11.89 -2.76 2.94
CA GLU A 38 12.40 -1.38 2.79
C GLU A 38 11.41 -0.41 2.14
N ARG A 39 10.42 -0.91 1.40
CA ARG A 39 9.40 -0.12 0.71
C ARG A 39 8.05 -0.80 0.80
N LEU A 40 7.00 0.01 0.83
CA LEU A 40 5.64 -0.48 0.65
C LEU A 40 5.53 -1.27 -0.67
N LEU A 41 4.73 -2.32 -0.63
CA LEU A 41 4.58 -3.36 -1.65
C LEU A 41 5.84 -4.19 -1.95
N GLY A 42 6.96 -4.05 -1.23
CA GLY A 42 8.22 -4.74 -1.53
C GLY A 42 8.07 -6.26 -1.66
N GLN A 43 7.35 -6.91 -0.73
CA GLN A 43 7.05 -8.34 -0.84
C GLN A 43 6.20 -8.66 -2.08
N PHE A 44 5.20 -7.85 -2.40
CA PHE A 44 4.32 -8.10 -3.53
C PHE A 44 5.06 -7.96 -4.87
N GLU A 45 5.90 -6.94 -5.01
CA GLU A 45 6.79 -6.75 -6.15
C GLU A 45 7.72 -7.95 -6.34
N MET A 46 8.38 -8.39 -5.26
CA MET A 46 9.28 -9.54 -5.32
C MET A 46 8.56 -10.83 -5.73
N GLN A 47 7.39 -11.12 -5.16
CA GLN A 47 6.65 -12.36 -5.48
C GLN A 47 6.11 -12.35 -6.91
N THR A 48 5.57 -11.22 -7.37
CA THR A 48 5.03 -11.11 -8.73
C THR A 48 6.12 -11.13 -9.80
N GLY A 49 7.30 -10.56 -9.50
CA GLY A 49 8.50 -10.69 -10.32
C GLY A 49 9.01 -12.12 -10.41
N ARG A 50 9.08 -12.86 -9.30
CA ARG A 50 9.54 -14.27 -9.26
C ARG A 50 8.74 -15.19 -10.16
N ILE A 51 7.44 -14.97 -10.27
CA ILE A 51 6.56 -15.78 -11.14
C ILE A 51 6.42 -15.20 -12.56
N GLY A 52 7.14 -14.13 -12.89
CA GLY A 52 7.12 -13.50 -14.20
C GLY A 52 5.75 -12.97 -14.62
N MET A 53 4.97 -12.43 -13.68
CA MET A 53 3.59 -12.02 -13.94
C MET A 53 3.52 -10.72 -14.77
N PRO A 54 2.97 -10.72 -16.00
CA PRO A 54 2.95 -9.51 -16.83
C PRO A 54 1.72 -8.62 -16.61
N TYR A 55 0.62 -9.21 -16.12
CA TYR A 55 -0.64 -8.54 -15.82
C TYR A 55 -1.17 -9.03 -14.48
N LEU A 56 -1.86 -8.18 -13.72
CA LEU A 56 -2.60 -8.64 -12.54
C LEU A 56 -3.60 -9.73 -12.91
N ARG A 57 -3.99 -10.53 -11.92
CA ARG A 57 -5.07 -11.52 -12.08
C ARG A 57 -6.44 -10.91 -11.79
N SER A 58 -6.49 -9.75 -11.14
CA SER A 58 -7.69 -9.00 -10.80
C SER A 58 -8.11 -7.99 -11.88
N PRO A 59 -9.41 -7.60 -11.93
CA PRO A 59 -9.90 -6.52 -12.80
C PRO A 59 -9.30 -5.15 -12.49
N LEU A 60 -9.41 -4.21 -13.44
CA LEU A 60 -8.84 -2.85 -13.34
C LEU A 60 -9.26 -2.07 -12.09
N VAL A 61 -10.46 -2.34 -11.54
CA VAL A 61 -11.02 -1.63 -10.38
C VAL A 61 -10.39 -2.08 -9.06
N HIS A 62 -9.62 -3.18 -9.05
CA HIS A 62 -8.96 -3.70 -7.86
C HIS A 62 -7.52 -3.16 -7.78
N HIS A 63 -7.40 -1.87 -7.51
CA HIS A 63 -6.14 -1.18 -7.27
C HIS A 63 -6.18 -0.42 -5.92
N CYS A 64 -5.06 0.20 -5.53
CA CYS A 64 -4.93 0.75 -4.17
C CYS A 64 -5.63 2.10 -3.96
N HIS A 65 -5.83 2.87 -5.05
CA HIS A 65 -6.48 4.18 -4.97
C HIS A 65 -8.00 4.06 -4.70
N PRO A 66 -8.59 4.97 -3.90
CA PRO A 66 -10.02 4.97 -3.57
C PRO A 66 -10.97 5.11 -4.75
N GLU A 67 -10.59 5.88 -5.79
CA GLU A 67 -11.46 6.11 -6.95
C GLU A 67 -11.40 4.91 -7.93
N PRO A 68 -12.52 4.21 -8.19
CA PRO A 68 -12.52 2.92 -8.88
C PRO A 68 -11.93 2.91 -10.29
N PHE A 69 -11.92 4.05 -11.00
CA PHE A 69 -11.41 4.15 -12.36
C PHE A 69 -10.09 4.92 -12.46
N ASP A 70 -9.41 5.14 -11.33
CA ASP A 70 -8.21 5.99 -11.31
C ASP A 70 -7.06 5.37 -12.10
N LEU A 71 -6.80 4.08 -11.92
CA LEU A 71 -5.80 3.34 -12.70
C LEU A 71 -6.05 3.44 -14.22
N LYS A 72 -7.32 3.52 -14.65
CA LYS A 72 -7.68 3.72 -16.06
C LYS A 72 -7.38 5.13 -16.54
N LYS A 73 -7.62 6.14 -15.71
CA LYS A 73 -7.26 7.55 -16.01
C LYS A 73 -5.74 7.69 -16.08
N PHE A 74 -5.03 7.08 -15.14
CA PHE A 74 -3.57 7.01 -15.10
C PHE A 74 -3.00 6.38 -16.38
N ALA A 75 -3.52 5.22 -16.78
CA ALA A 75 -3.13 4.54 -18.01
C ALA A 75 -3.23 5.45 -19.25
N LYS A 76 -4.33 6.22 -19.36
CA LYS A 76 -4.56 7.15 -20.47
C LYS A 76 -3.61 8.36 -20.41
N LYS A 77 -3.39 8.91 -19.21
CA LYS A 77 -2.53 10.08 -18.99
C LYS A 77 -1.07 9.76 -19.33
N GLU A 78 -0.58 8.62 -18.88
CA GLU A 78 0.82 8.20 -19.05
C GLU A 78 1.06 7.43 -20.38
N GLY A 79 0.02 7.25 -21.20
CA GLY A 79 0.15 6.70 -22.56
C GLY A 79 0.48 5.21 -22.63
N TYR A 80 0.04 4.40 -21.67
CA TYR A 80 0.33 2.96 -21.67
C TYR A 80 -0.33 2.24 -22.86
N VAL A 81 0.49 1.60 -23.68
CA VAL A 81 0.04 0.69 -24.74
C VAL A 81 -0.31 -0.67 -24.13
N GLN A 82 -1.41 -1.28 -24.57
CA GLN A 82 -1.93 -2.55 -24.02
C GLN A 82 -2.07 -2.52 -22.49
N ALA A 83 -2.53 -1.40 -21.94
CA ALA A 83 -2.68 -1.17 -20.51
C ALA A 83 -3.48 -2.27 -19.78
N MET A 84 -4.39 -2.95 -20.47
CA MET A 84 -5.22 -4.02 -19.92
C MET A 84 -5.45 -5.15 -20.91
N ILE A 85 -5.78 -6.35 -20.41
CA ILE A 85 -6.12 -7.53 -21.23
C ILE A 85 -7.42 -8.23 -20.82
N GLY A 86 -8.08 -8.81 -21.83
CA GLY A 86 -9.23 -9.72 -21.67
C GLY A 86 -10.51 -9.04 -21.19
N GLN A 87 -11.57 -9.85 -21.00
CA GLN A 87 -12.90 -9.39 -20.60
C GLN A 87 -12.90 -8.63 -19.26
N TYR A 88 -12.05 -9.04 -18.32
CA TYR A 88 -11.94 -8.40 -17.00
C TYR A 88 -11.02 -7.18 -16.98
N GLN A 89 -10.45 -6.79 -18.14
CA GLN A 89 -9.53 -5.65 -18.25
C GLN A 89 -8.42 -5.72 -17.19
N ARG A 90 -7.76 -6.88 -17.08
CA ARG A 90 -6.67 -7.09 -16.12
C ARG A 90 -5.52 -6.14 -16.46
N PRO A 91 -5.07 -5.26 -15.55
CA PRO A 91 -4.07 -4.25 -15.84
C PRO A 91 -2.67 -4.85 -15.97
N ARG A 92 -1.81 -4.19 -16.76
CA ARG A 92 -0.36 -4.48 -16.76
C ARG A 92 0.20 -4.34 -15.35
N LEU A 93 1.11 -5.23 -14.97
CA LEU A 93 1.67 -5.24 -13.62
C LEU A 93 2.55 -4.01 -13.35
N ASP A 94 3.39 -3.62 -14.32
CA ASP A 94 4.24 -2.44 -14.21
C ASP A 94 3.42 -1.17 -13.98
N MET A 95 2.39 -0.97 -14.80
CA MET A 95 1.44 0.13 -14.67
C MET A 95 0.74 0.16 -13.31
N PHE A 96 0.40 -0.99 -12.73
CA PHE A 96 -0.17 -1.06 -11.37
C PHE A 96 0.83 -0.56 -10.32
N PHE A 97 2.10 -0.95 -10.42
CA PHE A 97 3.14 -0.49 -9.50
C PHE A 97 3.40 1.00 -9.66
N ASP A 98 3.54 1.50 -10.89
CA ASP A 98 3.77 2.92 -11.16
C ASP A 98 2.62 3.79 -10.65
N HIS A 99 1.38 3.35 -10.91
CA HIS A 99 0.17 3.98 -10.36
C HIS A 99 0.14 4.00 -8.83
N THR A 100 0.45 2.86 -8.20
CA THR A 100 0.42 2.77 -6.74
C THR A 100 1.53 3.62 -6.11
N ARG A 101 2.73 3.63 -6.68
CA ARG A 101 3.86 4.46 -6.24
C ARG A 101 3.55 5.95 -6.34
N TYR A 102 2.96 6.37 -7.46
CA TYR A 102 2.50 7.74 -7.63
C TYR A 102 1.59 8.20 -6.47
N TRP A 103 0.65 7.36 -6.04
CA TRP A 103 -0.24 7.70 -4.93
C TRP A 103 0.39 7.54 -3.54
N ILE A 104 1.29 6.57 -3.35
CA ILE A 104 2.12 6.47 -2.15
C ILE A 104 2.87 7.79 -1.92
N ASP A 105 3.49 8.33 -2.97
CA ASP A 105 4.22 9.59 -2.91
C ASP A 105 3.28 10.78 -2.69
N ALA A 106 2.20 10.87 -3.47
CA ALA A 106 1.25 11.98 -3.39
C ALA A 106 0.54 12.09 -2.02
N TYR A 107 0.35 10.97 -1.32
CA TYR A 107 -0.22 10.93 0.04
C TYR A 107 0.83 10.86 1.16
N GLU A 108 2.12 10.91 0.81
CA GLU A 108 3.28 10.86 1.69
C GLU A 108 3.35 9.59 2.57
N LEU A 109 2.90 8.45 2.05
CA LEU A 109 2.82 7.20 2.83
C LEU A 109 4.20 6.64 3.23
N GLU A 110 5.26 6.94 2.47
CA GLU A 110 6.63 6.56 2.85
C GLU A 110 7.06 7.21 4.17
N THR A 111 6.54 8.41 4.49
CA THR A 111 6.81 9.06 5.78
C THR A 111 6.07 8.42 6.96
N CYS A 112 5.07 7.58 6.66
CA CYS A 112 4.31 6.81 7.63
C CYS A 112 4.93 5.42 7.86
N HIS A 113 5.85 4.98 7.00
CA HIS A 113 6.45 3.66 7.04
C HIS A 113 7.53 3.55 8.11
N ILE A 114 7.42 2.49 8.91
CA ILE A 114 8.42 2.03 9.87
C ILE A 114 8.93 0.70 9.30
N CYS A 115 10.17 0.70 8.80
CA CYS A 115 10.83 -0.49 8.25
C CYS A 115 11.27 -1.45 9.37
N GLN A 116 10.30 -2.08 10.03
CA GLN A 116 10.47 -2.98 11.16
C GLN A 116 9.40 -4.07 11.14
N LYS A 117 9.62 -5.11 11.95
CA LYS A 117 8.64 -6.17 12.17
C LYS A 117 7.95 -5.98 13.52
N ALA A 118 6.61 -5.97 13.52
CA ALA A 118 5.84 -6.07 14.75
C ALA A 118 5.94 -7.49 15.31
N ARG A 119 6.23 -7.63 16.62
CA ARG A 119 6.38 -8.91 17.32
C ARG A 119 5.25 -9.19 18.29
N HIS A 120 4.89 -8.19 19.09
CA HIS A 120 3.86 -8.32 20.11
C HIS A 120 2.87 -7.17 20.03
N LEU A 121 1.63 -7.48 20.40
CA LEU A 121 0.53 -6.54 20.49
C LEU A 121 -0.13 -6.76 21.85
N CYS A 122 -0.22 -5.70 22.64
CA CYS A 122 -0.85 -5.74 23.96
C CYS A 122 -1.88 -4.60 24.06
N GLN A 123 -3.04 -4.88 24.64
CA GLN A 123 -4.01 -3.83 24.95
C GLN A 123 -3.72 -3.28 26.34
N CYS A 124 -3.53 -1.96 26.44
CA CYS A 124 -3.30 -1.25 27.68
C CYS A 124 -4.37 -0.16 27.82
N ASP A 125 -5.31 -0.35 28.75
CA ASP A 125 -6.51 0.48 28.91
C ASP A 125 -7.31 0.61 27.60
N THR A 126 -7.35 1.81 27.02
CA THR A 126 -8.05 2.12 25.76
C THR A 126 -7.12 2.12 24.54
N LEU A 127 -5.83 1.84 24.73
CA LEU A 127 -4.80 1.90 23.68
C LEU A 127 -4.24 0.51 23.38
N TRP A 128 -3.59 0.41 22.22
CA TRP A 128 -2.78 -0.73 21.83
C TRP A 128 -1.30 -0.34 21.86
N GLU A 129 -0.48 -1.17 22.50
CA GLU A 129 0.98 -1.08 22.48
C GLU A 129 1.51 -2.16 21.51
N ILE A 130 2.41 -1.75 20.62
CA ILE A 130 3.05 -2.61 19.63
C ILE A 130 4.55 -2.69 19.94
N GLU A 131 5.04 -3.91 20.19
CA GLU A 131 6.47 -4.16 20.34
C GLU A 131 7.08 -4.52 18.98
N LEU A 132 8.15 -3.84 18.60
CA LEU A 132 8.94 -4.07 17.39
C LEU A 132 10.07 -5.07 17.63
N GLU A 133 10.67 -5.56 16.54
CA GLU A 133 11.72 -6.58 16.60
C GLU A 133 13.02 -6.13 17.27
N ASP A 134 13.31 -4.84 17.25
CA ASP A 134 14.44 -4.23 17.95
C ASP A 134 14.17 -3.95 19.44
N GLY A 135 12.98 -4.34 19.95
CA GLY A 135 12.55 -4.13 21.33
C GLY A 135 11.95 -2.74 21.60
N GLN A 136 11.83 -1.87 20.59
CA GLN A 136 11.11 -0.61 20.74
C GLN A 136 9.60 -0.85 20.88
N LYS A 137 8.95 -0.02 21.70
CA LYS A 137 7.50 -0.04 21.90
C LYS A 137 6.88 1.20 21.28
N ASN A 138 5.84 1.01 20.47
CA ASN A 138 5.08 2.07 19.80
C ASN A 138 3.62 2.04 20.17
#